data_AF-A0AAE9W8T5-F1
#
_entry.id   AF-A0AAE9W8T5-F1
#
_cell.length_a   1.000
_cell.length_b   1.000
_cell.length_c   1.000
_cell.angle_alpha   90.00
_cell.angle_beta   90.00
_cell.angle_gamma   90.00
#
_symmetry.space_group_name_H-M   'P 1'
#
loop_
_entity.id
_entity.type
_entity.pdbx_description
1 polymer ?
#
loop_
_entity_poly.entity_id
_entity_poly.type
_entity_poly.pdbx_seq_one_letter_code
_entity_poly.pdbx_strand_id
1 'polypeptide(L)'
;MRRDRWEPTISPSPAQLHSQQKSERFTMGNKPSRQEFVLHAPTEFSEGLVRHLKESPETDTSRWMDMEGYIQKRVQSELKKLQDRQKKVIDVLIDEEWKQNTELEKQNEGSLNSNLLKNEFTAFRERLEKESSAHQSIKNETLKEIENTRSDLFACMSENADKSLLCRPFAEKFVALTSAFKESPSDS
;
A
#
# COMPACT_ATOMS: atom_id res chain seq x y z
N MET A 1 18.88 -37.29 -1.14
CA MET A 1 18.54 -37.99 -2.40
C MET A 1 17.31 -37.35 -3.00
N ARG A 2 17.37 -37.03 -4.30
CA ARG A 2 16.32 -36.61 -5.26
C ARG A 2 15.49 -35.35 -4.97
N ARG A 3 15.86 -34.28 -5.69
CA ARG A 3 15.01 -33.13 -6.03
C ARG A 3 14.38 -33.44 -7.39
N ASP A 4 13.06 -33.56 -7.47
CA ASP A 4 12.37 -33.68 -8.76
C ASP A 4 11.94 -32.29 -9.24
N ARG A 5 12.77 -31.77 -10.15
CA ARG A 5 12.62 -30.54 -10.90
C ARG A 5 11.65 -30.80 -12.06
N TRP A 6 10.49 -30.15 -12.02
CA TRP A 6 9.58 -30.08 -13.17
C TRP A 6 9.97 -28.88 -14.04
N GLU A 7 10.42 -29.13 -15.27
CA GLU A 7 10.63 -28.10 -16.29
C GLU A 7 9.43 -28.05 -17.24
N PRO A 8 8.90 -26.86 -17.57
CA PRO A 8 7.93 -26.70 -18.64
C PRO A 8 8.65 -26.58 -19.99
N THR A 9 8.29 -27.43 -20.94
CA THR A 9 8.74 -27.35 -22.34
C THR A 9 8.17 -26.09 -23.00
N ILE A 10 9.07 -25.16 -23.30
CA ILE A 10 8.84 -23.97 -24.13
C ILE A 10 8.96 -24.41 -25.60
N SER A 11 7.89 -24.26 -26.37
CA SER A 11 7.93 -24.39 -27.83
C SER A 11 8.48 -23.10 -28.47
N PRO A 12 9.44 -23.18 -29.40
CA PRO A 12 9.84 -22.01 -30.17
C PRO A 12 9.11 -21.97 -31.53
N SER A 13 8.63 -20.78 -31.85
CA SER A 13 8.42 -20.21 -33.18
C SER A 13 8.98 -18.78 -33.10
N PRO A 14 9.36 -18.07 -34.19
CA PRO A 14 9.38 -18.38 -35.63
C PRO A 14 10.77 -18.10 -36.28
N ALA A 15 10.96 -18.39 -37.58
CA ALA A 15 11.52 -17.46 -38.58
C ALA A 15 12.12 -18.13 -39.83
N GLN A 16 11.70 -17.59 -40.98
CA GLN A 16 12.44 -17.33 -42.23
C GLN A 16 12.86 -18.52 -43.12
N LEU A 17 12.24 -18.64 -44.31
CA LEU A 17 12.70 -18.05 -45.58
C LEU A 17 14.16 -18.42 -45.89
N HIS A 18 14.37 -19.29 -46.87
CA HIS A 18 15.29 -19.06 -47.99
C HIS A 18 14.92 -19.98 -49.16
N SER A 19 14.73 -19.34 -50.30
CA SER A 19 14.54 -19.94 -51.61
C SER A 19 15.76 -20.76 -52.03
N GLN A 20 15.54 -21.93 -52.63
CA GLN A 20 16.49 -22.47 -53.60
C GLN A 20 15.74 -22.79 -54.89
N GLN A 21 15.98 -21.93 -55.88
CA GLN A 21 15.76 -22.17 -57.29
C GLN A 21 16.61 -23.37 -57.73
N LYS A 22 15.97 -24.50 -58.04
CA LYS A 22 16.61 -25.54 -58.84
C LYS A 22 16.27 -25.29 -60.31
N SER A 23 17.26 -24.75 -61.02
CA SER A 23 17.27 -24.65 -62.47
C SER A 23 17.35 -26.05 -63.08
N GLU A 24 16.28 -26.50 -63.72
CA GLU A 24 16.33 -27.64 -64.64
C GLU A 24 15.97 -27.16 -66.05
N ARG A 25 16.97 -27.31 -66.93
CA ARG A 25 16.98 -26.97 -68.35
C ARG A 25 15.82 -27.64 -69.07
N PHE A 26 15.04 -26.83 -69.79
CA PHE A 26 13.99 -27.28 -70.69
C PHE A 26 14.62 -27.84 -71.98
N THR A 27 14.66 -29.16 -72.12
CA THR A 27 14.88 -29.81 -73.42
C THR A 27 13.55 -29.94 -74.14
N MET A 28 13.39 -29.25 -75.26
CA MET A 28 12.27 -29.41 -76.21
C MET A 28 12.28 -30.84 -76.78
N GLY A 29 11.52 -31.73 -76.14
CA GLY A 29 11.23 -33.07 -76.61
C GLY A 29 9.81 -33.12 -77.15
N ASN A 30 9.68 -33.18 -78.48
CA ASN A 30 8.44 -33.37 -79.21
C ASN A 30 7.73 -34.64 -78.69
N LYS A 31 6.60 -34.48 -77.98
CA LYS A 31 5.74 -35.56 -77.49
C LYS A 31 4.36 -35.42 -78.14
N PRO A 32 3.74 -36.52 -78.62
CA PRO A 32 2.46 -36.46 -79.31
C PRO A 32 1.40 -35.84 -78.39
N SER A 33 0.61 -34.91 -78.94
CA SER A 33 -0.44 -34.17 -78.23
C SER A 33 -1.39 -35.12 -77.51
N ARG A 34 -1.18 -35.31 -76.20
CA ARG A 34 -2.14 -35.99 -75.34
C ARG A 34 -3.36 -35.07 -75.27
N GLN A 35 -4.53 -35.54 -75.70
CA GLN A 35 -5.78 -34.82 -75.49
C GLN A 35 -5.94 -34.63 -73.98
N GLU A 36 -5.78 -33.39 -73.55
CA GLU A 36 -6.02 -32.96 -72.18
C GLU A 36 -7.53 -32.95 -72.00
N PHE A 37 -8.07 -34.00 -71.38
CA PHE A 37 -9.46 -34.02 -70.96
C PHE A 37 -9.62 -33.01 -69.82
N VAL A 38 -9.85 -31.75 -70.18
CA VAL A 38 -10.35 -30.75 -69.23
C VAL A 38 -11.79 -31.15 -68.93
N LEU A 39 -11.98 -31.85 -67.80
CA LEU A 39 -13.30 -32.02 -67.23
C LEU A 39 -13.78 -30.63 -66.82
N HIS A 40 -14.52 -29.96 -67.71
CA HIS A 40 -15.37 -28.84 -67.34
C HIS A 40 -16.51 -29.41 -66.48
N ALA A 41 -16.20 -29.71 -65.21
CA ALA A 41 -17.24 -29.88 -64.21
C ALA A 41 -18.02 -28.56 -64.17
N PRO A 42 -19.35 -28.56 -64.37
CA PRO A 42 -20.13 -27.36 -64.20
C PRO A 42 -19.89 -26.85 -62.78
N THR A 43 -19.36 -25.64 -62.63
CA THR A 43 -19.33 -24.93 -61.35
C THR A 43 -20.74 -24.39 -61.02
N GLU A 44 -21.76 -25.16 -61.37
CA GLU A 44 -23.14 -24.89 -61.01
C GLU A 44 -23.29 -25.35 -59.57
N PHE A 45 -23.11 -24.41 -58.66
CA PHE A 45 -23.51 -24.60 -57.27
C PHE A 45 -24.99 -24.97 -57.26
N SER A 46 -25.36 -25.95 -56.43
CA SER A 46 -26.76 -26.35 -56.31
C SER A 46 -27.62 -25.12 -56.00
N GLU A 47 -28.76 -25.00 -56.67
CA GLU A 47 -29.68 -23.88 -56.48
C GLU A 47 -30.01 -23.67 -55.01
N GLY A 48 -30.15 -24.77 -54.25
CA GLY A 48 -30.33 -24.76 -52.80
C GLY A 48 -29.16 -24.12 -52.03
N LEU A 49 -27.90 -24.34 -52.43
CA LEU A 49 -26.74 -23.69 -51.81
C LEU A 49 -26.68 -22.20 -52.15
N VAL A 50 -26.95 -21.83 -53.40
CA VAL A 50 -27.00 -20.42 -53.82
C VAL A 50 -28.13 -19.69 -53.10
N ARG A 51 -29.29 -20.34 -52.95
CA ARG A 51 -30.42 -19.83 -52.19
C ARG A 51 -30.07 -19.69 -50.71
N HIS A 52 -29.39 -20.68 -50.12
CA HIS A 52 -28.94 -20.62 -48.74
C HIS A 52 -27.93 -19.49 -48.51
N LEU A 53 -26.98 -19.26 -49.43
CA LEU A 53 -26.03 -18.15 -49.34
C LEU A 53 -26.69 -16.77 -49.54
N LYS A 54 -27.77 -16.69 -50.33
CA LYS A 54 -28.55 -15.47 -50.54
C LYS A 54 -29.57 -15.18 -49.43
N GLU A 55 -30.15 -16.24 -48.85
CA GLU A 55 -31.14 -16.17 -47.78
C GLU A 55 -30.50 -16.14 -46.39
N SER A 56 -29.24 -16.56 -46.23
CA SER A 56 -28.53 -16.51 -44.95
C SER A 56 -28.30 -15.05 -44.56
N PRO A 57 -28.93 -14.58 -43.47
CA PRO A 57 -28.69 -13.23 -42.95
C PRO A 57 -27.35 -13.14 -42.22
N GLU A 58 -26.69 -14.27 -42.00
CA GLU A 58 -25.42 -14.34 -41.31
C GLU A 58 -24.26 -14.07 -42.26
N THR A 59 -23.82 -12.83 -42.21
CA THR A 59 -22.58 -12.38 -42.85
C THR A 59 -21.38 -12.84 -42.03
N ASP A 60 -20.19 -12.90 -42.65
CA ASP A 60 -18.98 -13.30 -41.92
C ASP A 60 -18.69 -12.41 -40.70
N THR A 61 -19.21 -11.18 -40.68
CA THR A 61 -19.12 -10.28 -39.53
C THR A 61 -20.01 -10.73 -38.37
N SER A 62 -21.23 -11.23 -38.61
CA SER A 62 -22.09 -11.74 -37.52
C SER A 62 -21.50 -13.00 -36.90
N ARG A 63 -21.00 -13.92 -37.73
CA ARG A 63 -20.30 -15.13 -37.26
C ARG A 63 -19.06 -14.78 -36.44
N TRP A 64 -18.29 -13.77 -36.86
CA TRP A 64 -17.13 -13.30 -36.09
C TRP A 64 -17.54 -12.68 -34.75
N MET A 65 -18.57 -11.84 -34.73
CA MET A 65 -19.08 -11.22 -33.49
C MET A 65 -19.61 -12.25 -32.49
N ASP A 66 -20.30 -13.29 -32.96
CA ASP A 66 -20.81 -14.35 -32.09
C ASP A 66 -19.67 -15.17 -31.48
N MET A 67 -18.63 -15.48 -32.26
CA MET A 67 -17.43 -16.17 -31.77
C MET A 67 -16.67 -15.30 -30.78
N GLU A 68 -16.52 -14.02 -31.05
CA GLU A 68 -15.89 -13.07 -30.13
C GLU A 68 -16.68 -12.96 -28.82
N GLY A 69 -18.01 -12.86 -28.90
CA GLY A 69 -18.89 -12.85 -27.72
C GLY A 69 -18.79 -14.14 -26.89
N TYR A 70 -18.63 -15.31 -27.55
CA TYR A 70 -18.38 -16.57 -26.87
C TYR A 70 -17.02 -16.60 -26.16
N ILE A 71 -15.97 -16.12 -26.83
CA ILE A 71 -14.62 -16.02 -26.25
C ILE A 71 -14.65 -15.11 -25.02
N GLN A 72 -15.26 -13.92 -25.13
CA GLN A 72 -15.39 -12.97 -24.02
C GLN A 72 -16.12 -13.59 -22.82
N LYS A 73 -17.25 -14.28 -23.04
CA LYS A 73 -17.98 -14.99 -21.97
C LYS A 73 -17.11 -16.04 -21.29
N ARG A 74 -16.34 -16.81 -22.07
CA ARG A 74 -15.44 -17.84 -21.53
C ARG A 74 -14.33 -17.21 -20.72
N VAL A 75 -13.67 -16.18 -21.22
CA VAL A 75 -12.61 -15.43 -20.51
C VAL A 75 -13.15 -14.88 -19.20
N GLN A 76 -14.32 -14.24 -19.20
CA GLN A 76 -14.95 -13.75 -17.97
C GLN A 76 -15.24 -14.88 -16.97
N SER A 77 -15.70 -16.04 -17.44
CA SER A 77 -15.96 -17.20 -16.57
C SER A 77 -14.68 -17.74 -15.94
N GLU A 78 -13.58 -17.78 -16.68
CA GLU A 78 -12.29 -18.26 -16.19
C GLU A 78 -11.64 -17.25 -15.24
N LEU A 79 -11.74 -15.95 -15.52
CA LEU A 79 -11.29 -14.90 -14.62
C LEU A 79 -12.02 -14.96 -13.27
N LYS A 80 -13.33 -15.17 -13.26
CA LYS A 80 -14.10 -15.37 -12.02
C LYS A 80 -13.60 -16.59 -11.23
N LYS A 81 -13.37 -17.72 -11.90
CA LYS A 81 -12.81 -18.93 -11.25
C LYS A 81 -11.43 -18.67 -10.64
N LEU A 82 -10.56 -17.92 -11.33
CA LEU A 82 -9.24 -17.56 -10.81
C LEU A 82 -9.36 -16.63 -9.60
N GLN A 83 -10.25 -15.65 -9.64
CA GLN A 83 -10.49 -14.74 -8.52
C GLN A 83 -11.01 -15.50 -7.29
N ASP A 84 -11.94 -16.44 -7.47
CA ASP A 84 -12.47 -17.25 -6.37
C ASP A 84 -11.40 -18.18 -5.76
N ARG A 85 -10.50 -18.73 -6.59
CA ARG A 85 -9.33 -19.49 -6.10
C ARG A 85 -8.37 -18.59 -5.32
N GLN A 86 -8.08 -17.40 -5.83
CA GLN A 86 -7.21 -16.44 -5.16
C GLN A 86 -7.77 -16.04 -3.79
N LYS A 87 -9.08 -15.74 -3.70
CA LYS A 87 -9.74 -15.44 -2.43
C LYS A 87 -9.57 -16.58 -1.42
N LYS A 88 -9.86 -17.81 -1.83
CA LYS A 88 -9.67 -18.99 -0.97
C LYS A 88 -8.24 -19.15 -0.47
N VAL A 89 -7.25 -18.91 -1.33
CA VAL A 89 -5.84 -18.98 -0.93
C VAL A 89 -5.50 -17.88 0.06
N ILE A 90 -5.97 -16.65 -0.17
CA ILE A 90 -5.78 -15.53 0.76
C ILE A 90 -6.42 -15.84 2.10
N ASP A 91 -7.65 -16.35 2.12
CA ASP A 91 -8.36 -16.68 3.36
C ASP A 91 -7.60 -17.75 4.16
N VAL A 92 -7.08 -18.79 3.48
CA VAL A 92 -6.24 -19.82 4.11
C VAL A 92 -4.95 -19.24 4.67
N LEU A 93 -4.26 -18.38 3.92
CA LEU A 93 -3.02 -17.74 4.37
C LEU A 93 -3.26 -16.83 5.57
N ILE A 94 -4.35 -16.07 5.56
CA ILE A 94 -4.75 -15.24 6.70
C ILE A 94 -5.01 -16.13 7.91
N ASP A 95 -5.80 -17.19 7.78
CA ASP A 95 -6.08 -18.12 8.88
C ASP A 95 -4.82 -18.79 9.44
N GLU A 96 -3.88 -19.15 8.57
CA GLU A 96 -2.57 -19.69 8.95
C GLU A 96 -1.70 -18.66 9.67
N GLU A 97 -1.66 -17.42 9.16
CA GLU A 97 -0.92 -16.31 9.78
C GLU A 97 -1.49 -15.98 11.16
N TRP A 98 -2.82 -15.91 11.31
CA TRP A 98 -3.45 -15.72 12.61
C TRP A 98 -3.08 -16.82 13.59
N LYS A 99 -3.11 -18.10 13.16
CA LYS A 99 -2.70 -19.22 14.01
C LYS A 99 -1.23 -19.11 14.41
N GLN A 100 -0.33 -18.84 13.46
CA GLN A 100 1.09 -18.66 13.74
C GLN A 100 1.34 -17.49 14.68
N ASN A 101 0.69 -16.36 14.47
CA ASN A 101 0.82 -15.19 15.33
C ASN A 101 0.30 -15.49 16.74
N THR A 102 -0.85 -16.17 16.89
CA THR A 102 -1.34 -16.57 18.22
C THR A 102 -0.41 -17.57 18.93
N GLU A 103 0.28 -18.43 18.18
CA GLU A 103 1.26 -19.36 18.74
C GLU A 103 2.55 -18.65 19.14
N LEU A 104 3.02 -17.70 18.31
CA LEU A 104 4.14 -16.83 18.65
C LEU A 104 3.84 -15.97 19.87
N GLU A 105 2.65 -15.38 19.99
CA GLU A 105 2.24 -14.61 21.17
C GLU A 105 2.27 -15.47 22.44
N LYS A 106 1.83 -16.74 22.38
CA LYS A 106 1.93 -17.68 23.51
C LYS A 106 3.38 -18.04 23.86
N GLN A 107 4.24 -18.21 22.84
CA GLN A 107 5.65 -18.50 23.06
C GLN A 107 6.44 -17.26 23.53
N ASN A 108 5.94 -16.07 23.22
CA ASN A 108 6.59 -14.79 23.50
C ASN A 108 6.02 -14.09 24.74
N GLU A 109 5.23 -14.78 25.57
CA GLU A 109 4.73 -14.38 26.90
C GLU A 109 5.85 -13.90 27.87
N GLY A 110 7.13 -13.91 27.47
CA GLY A 110 8.26 -13.38 28.22
C GLY A 110 8.96 -12.13 27.66
N SER A 111 8.76 -11.76 26.38
CA SER A 111 9.69 -10.80 25.72
C SER A 111 9.14 -9.38 25.54
N LEU A 112 7.85 -9.23 25.19
CA LEU A 112 7.22 -7.92 24.99
C LEU A 112 5.75 -7.94 25.47
N ASN A 113 5.57 -8.13 26.77
CA ASN A 113 4.23 -8.11 27.35
C ASN A 113 3.67 -6.67 27.37
N SER A 114 2.46 -6.47 26.83
CA SER A 114 1.70 -5.21 26.96
C SER A 114 1.61 -4.74 28.43
N ASN A 115 1.64 -5.67 29.37
CA ASN A 115 1.66 -5.38 30.80
C ASN A 115 2.99 -4.76 31.28
N LEU A 116 4.13 -5.14 30.70
CA LEU A 116 5.43 -4.50 31.00
C LEU A 116 5.43 -3.05 30.53
N LEU A 117 4.98 -2.80 29.29
CA LEU A 117 4.86 -1.45 28.75
C LEU A 117 3.88 -0.59 29.55
N LYS A 118 2.75 -1.17 29.99
CA LYS A 118 1.81 -0.48 30.89
C LYS A 118 2.49 -0.12 32.22
N ASN A 119 3.27 -1.02 32.80
CA ASN A 119 3.97 -0.77 34.06
C ASN A 119 5.07 0.29 33.92
N GLU A 120 5.82 0.28 32.82
CA GLU A 120 6.80 1.32 32.52
C GLU A 120 6.14 2.67 32.29
N PHE A 121 5.01 2.69 31.59
CA PHE A 121 4.25 3.92 31.34
C PHE A 121 3.63 4.50 32.61
N THR A 122 3.09 3.65 33.51
CA THR A 122 2.57 4.11 34.81
C THR A 122 3.70 4.61 35.71
N ALA A 123 4.83 3.90 35.77
CA ALA A 123 5.99 4.34 36.53
C ALA A 123 6.56 5.68 36.01
N PHE A 124 6.57 5.87 34.70
CA PHE A 124 6.99 7.13 34.08
C PHE A 124 6.02 8.27 34.41
N ARG A 125 4.71 8.03 34.32
CA ARG A 125 3.68 9.00 34.69
C ARG A 125 3.80 9.44 36.15
N GLU A 126 4.02 8.49 37.06
CA GLU A 126 4.20 8.77 38.48
C GLU A 126 5.44 9.63 38.74
N ARG A 127 6.53 9.40 38.01
CA ARG A 127 7.74 10.25 38.11
C ARG A 127 7.47 11.68 37.67
N LEU A 128 6.77 11.87 36.55
CA LEU A 128 6.39 13.20 36.06
C LEU A 128 5.42 13.93 37.02
N GLU A 129 4.47 13.21 37.61
CA GLU A 129 3.56 13.79 38.61
C GLU A 129 4.30 14.22 39.89
N LYS A 130 5.29 13.43 40.35
CA LYS A 130 6.16 13.81 41.48
C LYS A 130 7.02 15.03 41.18
N GLU A 131 7.62 15.08 39.99
CA GLU A 131 8.48 16.19 39.58
C GLU A 131 7.67 17.48 39.35
N SER A 132 6.51 17.38 38.70
CA SER A 132 5.61 18.52 38.47
C SER A 132 5.03 19.08 39.78
N SER A 133 4.59 18.23 40.71
CA SER A 133 4.08 18.68 42.01
C SER A 133 5.17 19.33 42.86
N ALA A 134 6.40 18.80 42.85
CA ALA A 134 7.55 19.43 43.49
C ALA A 134 7.85 20.81 42.89
N HIS A 135 7.91 20.90 41.55
CA HIS A 135 8.09 22.19 40.86
C HIS A 135 6.97 23.18 41.13
N GLN A 136 5.71 22.72 41.19
CA GLN A 136 4.57 23.57 41.48
C GLN A 136 4.60 24.08 42.93
N SER A 137 5.02 23.25 43.89
CA SER A 137 5.19 23.68 45.29
C SER A 137 6.25 24.78 45.40
N ILE A 138 7.40 24.60 44.75
CA ILE A 138 8.49 25.60 44.74
C ILE A 138 8.02 26.91 44.08
N LYS A 139 7.28 26.82 42.96
CA LYS A 139 6.67 28.02 42.32
C LYS A 139 5.68 28.71 43.24
N ASN A 140 4.85 27.97 43.98
CA ASN A 140 3.88 28.56 44.91
C ASN A 140 4.56 29.22 46.11
N GLU A 141 5.65 28.64 46.64
CA GLU A 141 6.43 29.22 47.74
C GLU A 141 7.13 30.51 47.30
N THR A 142 7.81 30.49 46.16
CA THR A 142 8.46 31.68 45.58
C THR A 142 7.46 32.79 45.26
N LEU A 143 6.27 32.45 44.76
CA LEU A 143 5.18 33.43 44.56
C LEU A 143 4.73 34.08 45.86
N LYS A 144 4.58 33.32 46.95
CA LYS A 144 4.24 33.89 48.27
C LYS A 144 5.31 34.85 48.78
N GLU A 145 6.58 34.54 48.55
CA GLU A 145 7.69 35.44 48.92
C GLU A 145 7.66 36.75 48.11
N ILE A 146 7.34 36.68 46.82
CA ILE A 146 7.13 37.86 45.96
C ILE A 146 5.94 38.70 46.45
N GLU A 147 4.84 38.06 46.84
CA GLU A 147 3.65 38.76 47.36
C GLU A 147 3.93 39.45 48.71
N ASN A 148 4.63 38.79 49.61
CA ASN A 148 5.02 39.37 50.91
C ASN A 148 5.98 40.55 50.73
N THR A 149 7.01 40.42 49.88
CA THR A 149 7.93 41.52 49.61
C THR A 149 7.25 42.69 48.91
N ARG A 150 6.25 42.43 48.06
CA ARG A 150 5.39 43.45 47.47
C ARG A 150 4.56 44.18 48.54
N SER A 151 3.96 43.46 49.49
CA SER A 151 3.20 44.09 50.57
C SER A 151 4.09 44.93 51.48
N ASP A 152 5.29 44.46 51.80
CA ASP A 152 6.25 45.20 52.63
C ASP A 152 6.75 46.47 51.94
N LEU A 153 7.02 46.39 50.64
CA LEU A 153 7.37 47.55 49.83
C LEU A 153 6.21 48.57 49.82
N PHE A 154 4.97 48.09 49.63
CA PHE A 154 3.79 48.94 49.64
C PHE A 154 3.56 49.61 51.00
N ALA A 155 3.69 48.85 52.09
CA ALA A 155 3.60 49.37 53.45
C ALA A 155 4.64 50.46 53.69
N CYS A 156 5.91 50.19 53.37
CA CYS A 156 6.99 51.16 53.49
C CYS A 156 6.72 52.44 52.69
N MET A 157 6.28 52.31 51.43
CA MET A 157 5.96 53.47 50.58
C MET A 157 4.75 54.26 51.09
N SER A 158 3.75 53.59 51.66
CA SER A 158 2.56 54.24 52.20
C SER A 158 2.87 55.05 53.47
N GLU A 159 3.76 54.54 54.33
CA GLU A 159 4.22 55.23 55.54
C GLU A 159 5.25 56.33 55.24
N ASN A 160 5.99 56.20 54.13
CA ASN A 160 7.09 57.09 53.73
C ASN A 160 6.87 57.71 52.35
N ALA A 161 5.70 58.33 52.15
CA ALA A 161 5.27 58.90 50.86
C ALA A 161 6.31 59.84 50.22
N ASP A 162 6.95 60.71 51.01
CA ASP A 162 7.94 61.67 50.54
C ASP A 162 9.39 61.20 50.66
N LYS A 163 9.62 59.97 51.16
CA LYS A 163 10.96 59.43 51.48
C LYS A 163 11.18 58.06 50.84
N SER A 164 10.90 57.94 49.54
CA SER A 164 10.99 56.69 48.78
C SER A 164 12.37 56.02 48.83
N LEU A 165 13.44 56.79 49.06
CA LEU A 165 14.80 56.27 49.20
C LEU A 165 14.95 55.29 50.39
N LEU A 166 14.12 55.40 51.43
CA LEU A 166 14.13 54.50 52.58
C LEU A 166 13.59 53.10 52.22
N CYS A 167 12.75 53.00 51.19
CA CYS A 167 12.11 51.75 50.77
C CYS A 167 12.89 51.01 49.67
N ARG A 168 14.02 51.58 49.22
CA ARG A 168 14.93 50.98 48.24
C ARG A 168 15.32 49.51 48.52
N PRO A 169 15.66 49.08 49.75
CA PRO A 169 16.03 47.67 49.98
C PRO A 169 14.90 46.69 49.71
N PHE A 170 13.63 47.09 49.92
CA PHE A 170 12.48 46.25 49.57
C PHE A 170 12.26 46.19 48.05
N ALA A 171 12.47 47.32 47.36
CA ALA A 171 12.38 47.37 45.91
C ALA A 171 13.47 46.52 45.23
N GLU A 172 14.71 46.57 45.73
CA GLU A 172 15.81 45.75 45.22
C GLU A 172 15.57 44.25 45.43
N LYS A 173 15.06 43.86 46.61
CA LYS A 173 14.64 42.47 46.88
C LYS A 173 13.51 42.02 45.95
N PHE A 174 12.49 42.85 45.73
CA PHE A 174 11.39 42.53 44.83
C PHE A 174 11.86 42.36 43.39
N VAL A 175 12.77 43.23 42.90
CA VAL A 175 13.36 43.10 41.57
C VAL A 175 14.21 41.82 41.45
N ALA A 176 14.99 41.48 42.48
CA ALA A 176 15.77 40.24 42.50
C ALA A 176 14.89 38.98 42.46
N LEU A 177 13.82 38.93 43.26
CA LEU A 177 12.91 37.79 43.28
C LEU A 177 12.10 37.64 41.98
N THR A 178 11.64 38.76 41.40
CA THR A 178 10.86 38.73 40.15
C THR A 178 11.72 38.42 38.92
N SER A 179 12.98 38.85 38.89
CA SER A 179 13.93 38.46 37.82
C SER A 179 14.28 36.98 37.90
N ALA A 180 14.58 36.46 39.10
CA ALA A 180 14.82 35.03 39.32
C ALA A 180 13.61 34.16 38.96
N PHE A 181 12.38 34.62 39.26
CA PHE A 181 11.15 33.91 38.88
C PHE A 181 10.94 33.90 37.35
N LYS A 182 11.21 35.01 36.67
CA LYS A 182 11.09 35.16 35.21
C LYS A 182 12.09 34.28 34.43
N GLU A 183 13.26 34.04 34.99
CA GLU A 183 14.29 33.17 34.38
C GLU A 183 13.98 31.67 34.53
N SER A 184 12.98 31.28 35.32
CA SER A 184 12.48 29.91 35.29
C SER A 184 11.71 29.69 33.97
N PRO A 185 12.20 28.82 33.06
CA PRO A 185 11.68 28.75 31.71
C PRO A 185 10.21 28.31 31.74
N SER A 186 9.33 29.21 31.30
CA SER A 186 7.97 28.92 30.89
C SER A 186 7.90 28.48 29.43
N ASP A 187 8.92 27.77 28.94
CA ASP A 187 8.97 27.22 27.59
C ASP A 187 8.88 25.69 27.67
N SER A 188 7.64 25.19 27.64
CA SER A 188 7.20 23.94 27.00
C SER A 188 5.70 23.78 27.20
#